data_AF-A0A652L7F7-F1
#
_entry.id   AF-A0A652L7F7-F1
#
_cell.length_a   1.000
_cell.length_b   1.000
_cell.length_c   1.000
_cell.angle_alpha   90.00
_cell.angle_beta   90.00
_cell.angle_gamma   90.00
#
_symmetry.space_group_name_H-M   'P 1'
#
loop_
_entity.id
_entity.type
_entity.pdbx_description
1 polymer ?
#
loop_
_entity_poly.entity_id
_entity_poly.type
_entity_poly.pdbx_seq_one_letter_code
_entity_poly.pdbx_strand_id
1 'polypeptide(L)'
;MGLTYGYDIYLRPGNVARALTALAALAPPAPHVPPLELTLPGGERLALPFTSHFKSDPVDCTRGAGTTIELDTSLMFGVDDVLREYADGYGRDIEEDGRIAIGYVCLTIRFTSLLHPRYTSMEFWAATSGMSRVFARSAGVREVFTDLTAAAGGACCLFDTGDGSPGQLCWLDGEATEDMVPVTDSRALAATWPDPDR
;
A
#
# COMPACT_ATOMS: atom_id res chain seq x y z
N MET A 1 21.17 8.87 7.01
CA MET A 1 20.16 8.56 5.97
C MET A 1 18.82 8.37 6.67
N GLY A 2 17.70 8.78 6.05
CA GLY A 2 16.38 8.59 6.64
C GLY A 2 15.93 7.13 6.53
N LEU A 3 15.03 6.71 7.42
CA LEU A 3 14.28 5.44 7.28
C LEU A 3 13.25 5.58 6.16
N THR A 4 13.03 4.50 5.40
CA THR A 4 12.06 4.40 4.31
C THR A 4 11.34 3.07 4.41
N TYR A 5 10.53 2.93 5.46
CA TYR A 5 9.79 1.68 5.71
C TYR A 5 8.47 1.69 4.96
N GLY A 6 7.96 0.51 4.64
CA GLY A 6 6.80 0.34 3.80
C GLY A 6 6.09 -0.98 3.95
N TYR A 7 4.98 -1.10 3.23
CA TYR A 7 4.24 -2.35 3.08
C TYR A 7 4.11 -2.68 1.60
N ASP A 8 4.34 -3.94 1.25
CA ASP A 8 4.14 -4.46 -0.09
C ASP A 8 2.94 -5.40 -0.10
N ILE A 9 2.00 -5.14 -1.00
CA ILE A 9 0.87 -6.02 -1.26
C ILE A 9 1.07 -6.69 -2.61
N TYR A 10 1.10 -8.03 -2.61
CA TYR A 10 1.21 -8.83 -3.81
C TYR A 10 -0.17 -9.40 -4.15
N LEU A 11 -0.68 -9.09 -5.33
CA LEU A 11 -2.00 -9.53 -5.79
C LEU A 11 -1.98 -9.93 -7.26
N ARG A 12 -3.03 -10.65 -7.68
CA ARG A 12 -3.20 -11.01 -9.09
C ARG A 12 -3.47 -9.74 -9.93
N PRO A 13 -2.98 -9.65 -11.18
CA PRO A 13 -3.18 -8.46 -12.01
C PRO A 13 -4.64 -8.05 -12.20
N GLY A 14 -5.56 -9.02 -12.24
CA GLY A 14 -7.01 -8.75 -12.34
C GLY A 14 -7.63 -8.08 -11.10
N ASN A 15 -6.92 -8.05 -9.97
CA ASN A 15 -7.42 -7.48 -8.71
C ASN A 15 -6.97 -6.03 -8.48
N VAL A 16 -6.17 -5.44 -9.37
CA VAL A 16 -5.62 -4.08 -9.18
C VAL A 16 -6.71 -3.02 -9.06
N ALA A 17 -7.76 -3.11 -9.88
CA ALA A 17 -8.87 -2.16 -9.81
C ALA A 17 -9.58 -2.23 -8.45
N ARG A 18 -9.87 -3.45 -7.99
CA ARG A 18 -10.46 -3.72 -6.68
C ARG A 18 -9.59 -3.19 -5.54
N ALA A 19 -8.27 -3.41 -5.61
CA ALA A 19 -7.33 -2.91 -4.62
C ALA A 19 -7.30 -1.37 -4.57
N LEU A 20 -7.28 -0.71 -5.73
CA LEU A 20 -7.31 0.75 -5.83
C LEU A 20 -8.62 1.35 -5.35
N THR A 21 -9.76 0.71 -5.61
CA THR A 21 -11.06 1.13 -5.08
C THR A 21 -11.10 1.01 -3.55
N ALA A 22 -10.62 -0.11 -2.99
CA ALA A 22 -10.52 -0.28 -1.55
C ALA A 22 -9.57 0.75 -0.92
N LEU A 23 -8.44 1.02 -1.57
CA LEU A 23 -7.49 2.05 -1.14
C LEU A 23 -8.10 3.47 -1.19
N ALA A 24 -8.88 3.79 -2.23
CA ALA A 24 -9.55 5.09 -2.35
C ALA A 24 -10.55 5.34 -1.22
N ALA A 25 -11.19 4.29 -0.70
CA ALA A 25 -12.08 4.38 0.47
C ALA A 25 -11.31 4.68 1.78
N LEU A 26 -9.99 4.51 1.80
CA LEU A 26 -9.13 4.87 2.93
C LEU A 26 -8.56 6.29 2.81
N ALA A 27 -8.84 7.02 1.73
CA ALA A 27 -8.37 8.39 1.56
C ALA A 27 -9.12 9.37 2.49
N PRO A 28 -8.48 10.49 2.90
CA PRO A 28 -9.17 11.56 3.60
C PRO A 28 -10.39 12.09 2.81
N PRO A 29 -11.50 12.45 3.48
CA PRO A 29 -12.79 12.75 2.85
C PRO A 29 -12.82 14.05 2.01
N ALA A 30 -11.85 14.95 2.19
CA ALA A 30 -11.78 16.22 1.47
C ALA A 30 -10.42 16.36 0.75
N PRO A 31 -10.18 15.65 -0.37
CA PRO A 31 -8.98 15.86 -1.15
C PRO A 31 -8.96 17.31 -1.68
N HIS A 32 -7.92 18.07 -1.35
CA HIS A 32 -7.72 19.45 -1.83
C HIS A 32 -7.33 19.52 -3.32
N VAL A 33 -7.37 18.38 -4.01
CA VAL A 33 -6.90 18.19 -5.39
C VAL A 33 -7.99 17.50 -6.21
N PRO A 34 -8.11 17.81 -7.51
CA PRO A 34 -8.99 17.07 -8.41
C PRO A 34 -8.64 15.58 -8.42
N PRO A 35 -9.61 14.67 -8.59
CA PRO A 35 -9.34 13.25 -8.77
C PRO A 35 -8.41 13.00 -9.96
N LEU A 36 -7.50 12.03 -9.79
CA LEU A 36 -6.66 11.52 -10.87
C LEU A 36 -7.41 10.43 -11.63
N GLU A 37 -7.52 10.60 -12.94
CA GLU A 37 -8.09 9.60 -13.85
C GLU A 37 -7.01 8.59 -14.25
N LEU A 38 -7.19 7.33 -13.88
CA LEU A 38 -6.27 6.24 -14.18
C LEU A 38 -6.93 5.25 -15.14
N THR A 39 -6.27 4.94 -16.26
CA THR A 39 -6.66 3.85 -17.17
C THR A 39 -5.72 2.67 -16.96
N LEU A 40 -6.24 1.55 -16.48
CA LEU A 40 -5.49 0.32 -16.23
C LEU A 40 -5.12 -0.43 -17.53
N PRO A 41 -4.17 -1.37 -17.50
CA PRO A 41 -3.77 -2.15 -18.69
C PRO A 41 -4.93 -2.87 -19.39
N GLY A 42 -5.96 -3.30 -18.64
CA GLY A 42 -7.19 -3.90 -19.18
C GLY A 42 -8.18 -2.91 -19.79
N GLY A 43 -7.88 -1.61 -19.78
CA GLY A 43 -8.73 -0.53 -20.29
C GLY A 43 -9.77 -0.01 -19.29
N GLU A 44 -9.89 -0.62 -18.11
CA GLU A 44 -10.73 -0.12 -17.02
C GLU A 44 -10.24 1.25 -16.54
N ARG A 45 -11.19 2.14 -16.22
CA ARG A 45 -10.92 3.51 -15.80
C ARG A 45 -11.37 3.75 -14.36
N LEU A 46 -10.54 4.41 -13.58
CA LEU A 46 -10.78 4.75 -12.19
C LEU A 46 -10.52 6.24 -11.96
N ALA A 47 -11.36 6.87 -11.15
CA ALA A 47 -11.11 8.20 -10.61
C ALA A 47 -10.63 8.03 -9.16
N LEU A 48 -9.40 8.45 -8.85
CA LEU A 48 -8.76 8.23 -7.57
C LEU A 48 -8.53 9.56 -6.84
N PRO A 49 -8.71 9.63 -5.51
CA PRO A 49 -8.43 10.83 -4.70
C PRO A 49 -6.92 10.99 -4.43
N PHE A 50 -6.09 10.61 -5.40
CA PHE A 50 -4.63 10.60 -5.32
C PHE A 50 -4.04 11.53 -6.37
N THR A 51 -2.73 11.69 -6.32
CA THR A 51 -1.97 12.37 -7.37
C THR A 51 -0.88 11.45 -7.91
N SER A 52 -0.27 11.82 -9.02
CA SER A 52 0.95 11.19 -9.54
C SER A 52 1.97 12.28 -9.76
N HIS A 53 3.11 12.18 -9.08
CA HIS A 53 4.13 13.23 -9.04
C HIS A 53 3.52 14.59 -8.68
N PHE A 54 2.63 14.60 -7.69
CA PHE A 54 1.88 15.78 -7.21
C PHE A 54 0.97 16.44 -8.25
N LYS A 55 0.56 15.72 -9.30
CA LYS A 55 -0.37 16.19 -10.34
C LYS A 55 -1.58 15.27 -10.46
N SER A 56 -2.68 15.83 -10.96
CA SER A 56 -3.92 15.10 -11.26
C SER A 56 -4.12 14.84 -12.76
N ASP A 57 -3.05 14.95 -13.56
CA ASP A 57 -3.12 14.66 -14.99
C ASP A 57 -3.51 13.18 -15.21
N PRO A 58 -4.34 12.86 -16.21
CA PRO A 58 -4.72 11.47 -16.48
C PRO A 58 -3.52 10.57 -16.76
N VAL A 59 -3.52 9.37 -16.18
CA VAL A 59 -2.47 8.36 -16.36
C VAL A 59 -3.04 7.19 -17.18
N ASP A 60 -2.40 6.87 -18.30
CA ASP A 60 -2.82 5.76 -19.19
C ASP A 60 -1.77 4.64 -19.19
N CYS A 61 -2.16 3.46 -18.72
CA CYS A 61 -1.32 2.27 -18.60
C CYS A 61 -1.61 1.19 -19.64
N THR A 62 -2.41 1.49 -20.67
CA THR A 62 -2.80 0.51 -21.71
C THR A 62 -1.66 0.16 -22.66
N ARG A 63 -0.64 1.01 -22.80
CA ARG A 63 0.39 0.90 -23.85
C ARG A 63 1.75 0.35 -23.41
N GLY A 64 1.88 -0.15 -22.18
CA GLY A 64 3.15 -0.68 -21.70
C GLY A 64 3.02 -2.01 -20.97
N ALA A 65 3.55 -3.07 -21.59
CA ALA A 65 3.91 -4.27 -20.83
C ALA A 65 5.09 -3.89 -19.91
N GLY A 66 4.90 -4.01 -18.59
CA GLY A 66 5.93 -3.65 -17.60
C GLY A 66 5.86 -2.21 -17.07
N THR A 67 4.76 -1.47 -17.27
CA THR A 67 4.60 -0.14 -16.70
C THR A 67 4.62 -0.18 -15.17
N THR A 68 5.37 0.73 -14.57
CA THR A 68 5.26 1.06 -13.15
C THR A 68 4.50 2.39 -13.04
N ILE A 69 3.62 2.52 -12.06
CA ILE A 69 2.93 3.78 -11.75
C ILE A 69 3.37 4.24 -10.38
N GLU A 70 3.60 5.53 -10.22
CA GLU A 70 3.82 6.16 -8.92
C GLU A 70 2.65 7.08 -8.61
N LEU A 71 2.07 6.88 -7.43
CA LEU A 71 0.95 7.63 -6.89
C LEU A 71 1.34 8.21 -5.52
N ASP A 72 0.92 9.43 -5.26
CA ASP A 72 1.08 10.11 -3.99
C ASP A 72 -0.29 10.15 -3.30
N THR A 73 -0.37 9.60 -2.10
CA THR A 73 -1.62 9.50 -1.34
C THR A 73 -1.44 9.85 0.14
N SER A 74 -2.55 9.99 0.83
CA SER A 74 -2.66 10.01 2.29
C SER A 74 -3.74 9.00 2.67
N LEU A 75 -3.54 8.30 3.79
CA LEU A 75 -4.47 7.26 4.23
C LEU A 75 -4.95 7.54 5.64
N MET A 76 -6.19 7.17 5.91
CA MET A 76 -6.85 7.28 7.19
C MET A 76 -6.61 6.01 8.01
N PHE A 77 -6.10 6.16 9.23
CA PHE A 77 -5.82 5.04 10.13
C PHE A 77 -6.60 5.18 11.43
N GLY A 78 -7.10 4.08 12.00
CA GLY A 78 -7.65 4.08 13.36
C GLY A 78 -6.54 4.37 14.37
N VAL A 79 -6.82 5.18 15.38
CA VAL A 79 -5.78 5.63 16.34
C VAL A 79 -5.48 4.56 17.38
N ASP A 80 -4.22 4.15 17.42
CA ASP A 80 -3.60 3.43 18.55
C ASP A 80 -2.63 4.35 19.32
N ASP A 81 -1.95 3.81 20.34
CA ASP A 81 -1.02 4.60 21.16
C ASP A 81 0.17 5.17 20.37
N VAL A 82 0.62 4.48 19.32
CA VAL A 82 1.72 4.94 18.45
C VAL A 82 1.25 6.10 17.58
N LEU A 83 0.06 5.99 17.00
CA LEU A 83 -0.54 7.06 16.21
C LEU A 83 -0.90 8.27 17.07
N ARG A 84 -1.29 8.07 18.34
CA ARG A 84 -1.51 9.16 19.29
C ARG A 84 -0.20 9.89 19.63
N GLU A 85 0.87 9.15 19.93
CA GLU A 85 2.21 9.72 20.15
C GLU A 85 2.68 10.52 18.93
N TYR A 86 2.46 9.98 17.73
CA TYR A 86 2.76 10.67 16.47
C TYR A 86 1.90 11.94 16.30
N ALA A 87 0.61 11.87 16.60
CA ALA A 87 -0.29 13.01 16.49
C ALA A 87 0.15 14.16 17.40
N ASP A 88 0.42 13.86 18.67
CA ASP A 88 0.88 14.83 19.67
C ASP A 88 2.23 15.44 19.28
N GLY A 89 3.18 14.61 18.83
CA GLY A 89 4.53 15.05 18.48
C GLY A 89 4.60 15.93 17.22
N TYR A 90 3.65 15.78 16.30
CA TYR A 90 3.61 16.51 15.03
C TYR A 90 2.43 17.49 14.91
N GLY A 91 1.63 17.65 15.98
CA GLY A 91 0.46 18.54 15.99
C GLY A 91 -0.59 18.16 14.94
N ARG A 92 -0.87 16.87 14.79
CA ARG A 92 -1.88 16.36 13.85
C ARG A 92 -3.21 16.18 14.55
N ASP A 93 -4.28 16.58 13.88
CA ASP A 93 -5.63 16.39 14.39
C ASP A 93 -6.09 14.94 14.20
N ILE A 94 -6.78 14.43 15.21
CA ILE A 94 -7.55 13.20 15.14
C ILE A 94 -8.98 13.63 14.80
N GLU A 95 -9.52 13.05 13.73
CA GLU A 95 -10.87 13.32 13.26
C GLU A 95 -11.92 12.85 14.28
N GLU A 96 -13.15 13.37 14.19
CA GLU A 96 -14.24 13.01 15.10
C GLU A 96 -14.59 11.51 15.08
N ASP A 97 -14.29 10.82 13.99
CA ASP A 97 -14.47 9.37 13.84
C ASP A 97 -13.35 8.53 14.50
N GLY A 98 -12.40 9.19 15.17
CA GLY A 98 -11.28 8.53 15.86
C GLY A 98 -10.17 8.08 14.91
N ARG A 99 -10.13 8.59 13.68
CA ARG A 99 -9.08 8.29 12.70
C ARG A 99 -8.14 9.47 12.51
N ILE A 100 -6.95 9.19 11.98
CA ILE A 100 -5.93 10.18 11.66
C ILE A 100 -5.47 10.01 10.22
N ALA A 101 -5.34 11.12 9.50
CA ALA A 101 -4.74 11.15 8.18
C ALA A 101 -3.21 11.11 8.30
N ILE A 102 -2.58 10.06 7.74
CA ILE A 102 -1.13 9.96 7.63
C ILE A 102 -0.74 10.02 6.15
N GLY A 103 0.10 11.00 5.82
CA GLY A 103 0.63 11.22 4.49
C GLY A 103 1.81 12.20 4.50
N TYR A 104 2.63 12.27 3.46
CA TYR A 104 2.51 11.55 2.18
C TYR A 104 2.95 10.08 2.25
N VAL A 105 2.18 9.21 1.61
CA VAL A 105 2.54 7.81 1.33
C VAL A 105 2.77 7.70 -0.18
N CYS A 106 3.94 7.23 -0.56
CA CYS A 106 4.28 6.98 -1.97
C CYS A 106 3.87 5.55 -2.32
N LEU A 107 2.93 5.39 -3.24
CA LEU A 107 2.50 4.11 -3.77
C LEU A 107 3.14 3.86 -5.13
N THR A 108 3.94 2.81 -5.23
CA THR A 108 4.46 2.31 -6.50
C THR A 108 3.72 1.03 -6.89
N ILE A 109 3.08 1.02 -8.06
CA ILE A 109 2.40 -0.18 -8.60
C ILE A 109 3.26 -0.74 -9.72
N ARG A 110 3.73 -1.98 -9.57
CA ARG A 110 4.38 -2.74 -10.64
C ARG A 110 3.44 -3.83 -11.12
N PHE A 111 2.87 -3.66 -12.33
CA PHE A 111 1.98 -4.67 -12.90
C PHE A 111 2.64 -6.04 -13.05
N THR A 112 3.97 -6.04 -13.22
CA THR A 112 4.84 -7.22 -13.17
C THR A 112 5.76 -7.09 -11.95
N SER A 113 5.47 -7.85 -10.90
CA SER A 113 6.28 -7.88 -9.68
C SER A 113 7.66 -8.50 -9.96
N LEU A 114 8.68 -7.97 -9.28
CA LEU A 114 10.04 -8.53 -9.30
C LEU A 114 10.13 -9.87 -8.56
N LEU A 115 9.26 -10.09 -7.57
CA LEU A 115 9.28 -11.30 -6.75
C LEU A 115 8.60 -12.47 -7.46
N HIS A 116 7.47 -12.20 -8.13
CA HIS A 116 6.79 -13.18 -8.96
C HIS A 116 6.16 -12.51 -10.20
N PRO A 117 6.65 -12.80 -11.43
CA PRO A 117 6.29 -12.02 -12.63
C PRO A 117 4.83 -12.12 -13.07
N ARG A 118 4.08 -13.12 -12.57
CA ARG A 118 2.63 -13.24 -12.83
C ARG A 118 1.75 -12.47 -11.81
N TYR A 119 2.37 -11.77 -10.86
CA TYR A 119 1.70 -10.97 -9.83
C TYR A 119 2.00 -9.49 -10.03
N THR A 120 1.12 -8.66 -9.51
CA THR A 120 1.33 -7.22 -9.34
C THR A 120 1.80 -6.94 -7.92
N SER A 121 2.76 -6.03 -7.74
CA SER A 121 3.10 -5.45 -6.43
C SER A 121 2.54 -4.03 -6.30
N MET A 122 1.97 -3.73 -5.14
CA MET A 122 1.66 -2.38 -4.68
C MET A 122 2.55 -2.09 -3.47
N GLU A 123 3.54 -1.23 -3.67
CA GLU A 123 4.62 -0.92 -2.72
C GLU A 123 4.33 0.44 -2.09
N PHE A 124 4.04 0.48 -0.79
CA PHE A 124 3.65 1.67 -0.05
C PHE A 124 4.79 2.15 0.83
N TRP A 125 5.35 3.33 0.55
CA TRP A 125 6.51 3.86 1.25
C TRP A 125 6.16 5.08 2.11
N ALA A 126 6.64 5.07 3.35
CA ALA A 126 6.59 6.22 4.24
C ALA A 126 7.55 7.32 3.77
N ALA A 127 7.05 8.54 3.53
CA ALA A 127 7.88 9.65 3.04
C ALA A 127 8.88 10.21 4.06
N THR A 128 8.73 9.87 5.35
CA THR A 128 9.60 10.40 6.42
C THR A 128 10.01 9.31 7.41
N SER A 129 11.09 9.55 8.15
CA SER A 129 11.51 8.63 9.21
C SER A 129 10.53 8.58 10.39
N GLY A 130 9.77 9.65 10.64
CA GLY A 130 8.69 9.65 11.62
C GLY A 130 7.59 8.66 11.21
N MET A 131 7.12 8.78 9.96
CA MET A 131 6.13 7.86 9.40
C MET A 131 6.64 6.42 9.33
N SER A 132 7.91 6.21 8.97
CA SER A 132 8.51 4.87 8.93
C SER A 132 8.43 4.19 10.30
N ARG A 133 8.70 4.92 11.40
CA ARG A 133 8.56 4.37 12.76
C ARG A 133 7.12 4.06 13.12
N VAL A 134 6.15 4.86 12.66
CA VAL A 134 4.73 4.57 12.84
C VAL A 134 4.36 3.30 12.08
N PHE A 135 4.76 3.16 10.82
CA PHE A 135 4.50 1.98 9.99
C PHE A 135 5.04 0.69 10.64
N ALA A 136 6.20 0.75 11.28
CA ALA A 136 6.81 -0.39 11.97
C ALA A 136 6.13 -0.76 13.30
N ARG A 137 5.59 0.23 14.04
CA ARG A 137 5.16 0.06 15.44
C ARG A 137 3.64 0.01 15.62
N SER A 138 2.87 0.62 14.73
CA SER A 138 1.41 0.76 14.88
C SER A 138 0.70 -0.51 14.40
N ALA A 139 -0.07 -1.11 15.32
CA ALA A 139 -0.93 -2.23 14.98
C ALA A 139 -2.09 -1.78 14.07
N GLY A 140 -2.60 -0.56 14.26
CA GLY A 140 -3.65 0.01 13.41
C GLY A 140 -3.18 0.28 11.97
N VAL A 141 -1.92 0.68 11.78
CA VAL A 141 -1.34 0.77 10.43
C VAL A 141 -1.20 -0.60 9.79
N ARG A 142 -0.67 -1.58 10.53
CA ARG A 142 -0.53 -2.96 10.04
C ARG A 142 -1.88 -3.54 9.63
N GLU A 143 -2.90 -3.38 10.48
CA GLU A 143 -4.28 -3.83 10.24
C GLU A 143 -4.83 -3.26 8.93
N VAL A 144 -4.68 -1.95 8.68
CA VAL A 144 -5.14 -1.33 7.43
C VAL A 144 -4.51 -1.98 6.19
N PHE A 145 -3.21 -2.30 6.21
CA PHE A 145 -2.55 -2.95 5.08
C PHE A 145 -2.93 -4.43 4.93
N THR A 146 -3.13 -5.16 6.03
CA THR A 146 -3.61 -6.55 5.98
C THR A 146 -5.06 -6.63 5.53
N ASP A 147 -5.91 -5.70 5.98
CA ASP A 147 -7.32 -5.60 5.55
C ASP A 147 -7.42 -5.19 4.10
N LEU A 148 -6.59 -4.24 3.65
CA LEU A 148 -6.50 -3.89 2.24
C LEU A 148 -6.07 -5.09 1.39
N THR A 149 -5.10 -5.88 1.86
CA THR A 149 -4.65 -7.11 1.19
C THR A 149 -5.80 -8.11 1.07
N ALA A 150 -6.51 -8.38 2.16
CA ALA A 150 -7.66 -9.29 2.16
C ALA A 150 -8.80 -8.76 1.26
N ALA A 151 -9.13 -7.48 1.38
CA ALA A 151 -10.16 -6.82 0.59
C ALA A 151 -9.83 -6.79 -0.90
N ALA A 152 -8.55 -6.77 -1.28
CA ALA A 152 -8.08 -6.87 -2.66
C ALA A 152 -8.05 -8.31 -3.19
N GLY A 153 -8.16 -9.34 -2.33
CA GLY A 153 -7.83 -10.71 -2.71
C GLY A 153 -6.34 -10.86 -3.05
N GLY A 154 -5.48 -10.22 -2.26
CA GLY A 154 -4.03 -10.37 -2.33
C GLY A 154 -3.59 -11.78 -1.95
N ALA A 155 -2.39 -12.14 -2.37
CA ALA A 155 -1.74 -13.39 -1.96
C ALA A 155 -0.84 -13.19 -0.73
N CYS A 156 -0.26 -12.00 -0.56
CA CYS A 156 0.71 -11.74 0.49
C CYS A 156 0.79 -10.24 0.83
N CYS A 157 1.01 -9.93 2.11
CA CYS A 157 1.42 -8.61 2.59
C CYS A 157 2.76 -8.72 3.32
N LEU A 158 3.76 -7.94 2.90
CA LEU A 158 5.07 -7.84 3.54
C LEU A 158 5.28 -6.45 4.10
N PHE A 159 6.02 -6.34 5.20
CA PHE A 159 6.62 -5.11 5.68
C PHE A 159 8.08 -5.05 5.21
N ASP A 160 8.50 -3.95 4.59
CA ASP A 160 9.84 -3.75 4.03
C ASP A 160 10.52 -2.55 4.72
N THR A 161 11.78 -2.71 5.13
CA THR A 161 12.59 -1.65 5.75
C THR A 161 13.37 -0.79 4.75
N GLY A 162 13.29 -1.09 3.46
CA GLY A 162 13.90 -0.33 2.36
C GLY A 162 15.43 -0.44 2.28
N ASP A 163 16.03 -1.34 3.06
CA ASP A 163 17.48 -1.58 3.12
C ASP A 163 17.92 -2.81 2.31
N GLY A 164 16.98 -3.44 1.59
CA GLY A 164 17.20 -4.66 0.82
C GLY A 164 17.26 -5.93 1.66
N SER A 165 16.98 -5.85 2.97
CA SER A 165 16.77 -7.03 3.79
C SER A 165 15.48 -7.74 3.37
N PRO A 166 15.37 -9.06 3.59
CA PRO A 166 14.10 -9.75 3.39
C PRO A 166 13.00 -9.13 4.26
N GLY A 167 11.86 -8.83 3.65
CA GLY A 167 10.71 -8.26 4.37
C GLY A 167 10.18 -9.17 5.48
N GLN A 168 9.27 -8.64 6.28
CA GLN A 168 8.57 -9.37 7.33
C GLN A 168 7.14 -9.66 6.89
N LEU A 169 6.69 -10.90 7.04
CA LEU A 169 5.34 -11.32 6.68
C LEU A 169 4.32 -10.74 7.65
N CYS A 170 3.28 -10.11 7.09
CA CYS A 170 2.14 -9.56 7.83
C CYS A 170 0.83 -10.32 7.52
N TRP A 171 0.72 -10.90 6.32
CA TRP A 171 -0.48 -11.61 5.87
C TRP A 171 -0.14 -12.61 4.78
N LEU A 172 -0.74 -13.81 4.83
CA LEU A 172 -0.60 -14.87 3.82
C LEU A 172 -1.90 -15.67 3.71
N ASP A 173 -2.38 -15.88 2.48
CA ASP A 173 -3.47 -16.81 2.14
C ASP A 173 -4.72 -16.74 3.05
N GLY A 174 -5.18 -15.53 3.35
CA GLY A 174 -6.39 -15.30 4.15
C GLY A 174 -6.13 -14.96 5.61
N GLU A 175 -4.93 -15.21 6.12
CA GLU A 175 -4.61 -15.06 7.54
C GLU A 175 -3.60 -13.94 7.79
N ALA A 176 -3.95 -13.01 8.69
CA ALA A 176 -3.01 -12.05 9.24
C ALA A 176 -2.13 -12.73 10.30
N THR A 177 -0.86 -12.40 10.34
CA THR A 177 0.06 -12.86 11.39
C THR A 177 -0.11 -12.00 12.65
N GLU A 178 -0.12 -12.62 13.84
CA GLU A 178 -0.16 -11.87 15.11
C GLU A 178 1.02 -10.88 15.24
N ASP A 179 2.21 -11.33 14.82
CA ASP A 179 3.45 -10.57 14.77
C ASP A 179 4.06 -10.59 13.36
N MET A 180 4.88 -9.59 13.04
CA MET A 180 5.60 -9.55 11.77
C MET A 180 6.70 -10.62 11.75
N VAL A 181 6.54 -11.65 10.91
CA VAL A 181 7.45 -12.80 10.87
C VAL A 181 8.56 -12.59 9.82
N PRO A 182 9.85 -12.61 10.18
CA PRO A 182 10.93 -12.45 9.20
C PRO A 182 10.85 -13.49 8.07
N VAL A 183 10.87 -13.05 6.82
CA VAL A 183 10.92 -13.95 5.66
C VAL A 183 12.37 -14.35 5.40
N THR A 184 12.69 -15.64 5.45
CA THR A 184 14.07 -16.10 5.18
C THR A 184 14.36 -16.31 3.70
N ASP A 185 13.33 -16.63 2.90
CA ASP A 185 13.43 -16.80 1.45
C ASP A 185 12.14 -16.32 0.78
N SER A 186 12.19 -15.10 0.24
CA SER A 186 11.05 -14.48 -0.42
C SER A 186 10.62 -15.22 -1.68
N ARG A 187 11.54 -15.91 -2.37
CA ARG A 187 11.20 -16.67 -3.58
C ARG A 187 10.47 -17.95 -3.23
N ALA A 188 10.91 -18.65 -2.18
CA ALA A 188 10.20 -19.81 -1.67
C ALA A 188 8.79 -19.44 -1.20
N LEU A 189 8.64 -18.31 -0.50
CA LEU A 189 7.33 -17.76 -0.12
C LEU A 189 6.46 -17.50 -1.34
N ALA A 190 6.99 -16.81 -2.35
CA ALA A 190 6.22 -16.49 -3.55
C ALA A 190 5.81 -17.73 -4.37
N ALA A 191 6.57 -18.82 -4.28
CA ALA A 191 6.23 -20.08 -4.92
C ALA A 191 5.02 -20.78 -4.28
N THR A 192 4.60 -20.40 -3.07
CA THR A 192 3.40 -20.94 -2.42
C THR A 192 2.12 -20.21 -2.82
N TRP A 193 2.22 -19.09 -3.55
CA TRP A 193 1.05 -18.31 -3.91
C TRP A 193 0.16 -19.05 -4.92
N PRO A 194 -1.18 -18.88 -4.86
CA PRO A 194 -2.11 -19.55 -5.77
C PRO A 194 -1.79 -19.28 -7.24
N ASP A 195 -2.14 -20.20 -8.14
CA ASP A 195 -1.99 -19.93 -9.56
C ASP A 195 -2.85 -18.71 -9.97
N PRO A 196 -2.29 -17.63 -10.54
CA PRO A 196 -3.05 -16.43 -10.89
C PRO A 196 -4.11 -16.66 -11.96
N ASP A 197 -4.00 -17.74 -12.75
CA ASP A 197 -4.91 -18.08 -13.85
C ASP A 197 -6.11 -18.95 -13.40
N ARG A 198 -6.21 -19.29 -12.11
CA ARG A 198 -7.21 -20.20 -11.55
C ARG A 198 -8.22 -19.54 -10.62
#